data_AF-A0A7S3GXT4-F1
#
_entry.id   AF-A0A7S3GXT4-F1
#
_cell.length_a   1.000
_cell.length_b   1.000
_cell.length_c   1.000
_cell.angle_alpha   90.00
_cell.angle_beta   90.00
_cell.angle_gamma   90.00
#
_symmetry.space_group_name_H-M   'P 1'
#
loop_
_entity.id
_entity.type
_entity.pdbx_description
1 polymer ?
#
loop_
_entity_poly.entity_id
_entity_poly.type
_entity_poly.pdbx_seq_one_letter_code
_entity_poly.pdbx_strand_id
1 'polypeptide(L)'
;LRLGTQEDLDAAKQAFQALFEIDFTVDNFTYLEFLLSLCDKAHVPPPANLQQWHEVAKGVREAAGTDVSSNGACQMFHEAVRRSTDVGLPAISELLEVKARAQACASTEVSEAVQVSELLRALSDARASGVDMTALASVESQARTLAAEKLSRSLTLQLTD
;
A
#
# COMPACT_ATOMS: atom_id res chain seq x y z
N LEU A 1 -26.92 37.58 16.09
CA LEU A 1 -26.41 36.80 14.95
C LEU A 1 -27.30 35.59 14.78
N ARG A 2 -28.20 35.61 13.79
CA ARG A 2 -29.03 34.44 13.47
C ARG A 2 -28.10 33.37 12.92
N LEU A 3 -28.02 32.24 13.61
CA LEU A 3 -27.41 31.02 13.09
C LEU A 3 -28.03 30.75 11.72
N GLY A 4 -27.17 30.52 10.71
CA GLY A 4 -27.58 30.19 9.34
C GLY A 4 -28.61 29.07 9.35
N THR A 5 -29.53 29.13 8.40
CA THR A 5 -30.62 28.16 8.23
C THR A 5 -30.06 26.73 8.11
N GLN A 6 -30.90 25.72 8.35
CA GLN A 6 -30.51 24.31 8.17
C GLN A 6 -29.94 24.05 6.76
N GLU A 7 -30.44 24.76 5.74
CA GLU A 7 -29.90 24.76 4.38
C GLU A 7 -28.46 25.28 4.31
N ASP A 8 -28.11 26.34 5.04
CA ASP A 8 -26.74 26.87 5.09
C ASP A 8 -25.77 25.87 5.72
N LEU A 9 -26.23 25.13 6.73
CA LEU A 9 -25.45 24.08 7.39
C LEU A 9 -25.21 22.89 6.46
N ASP A 10 -26.23 22.48 5.72
CA ASP A 10 -26.14 21.33 4.82
C ASP A 10 -25.36 21.68 3.53
N ALA A 11 -25.47 22.91 3.04
CA ALA A 11 -24.60 23.45 1.98
C ALA A 11 -23.13 23.51 2.42
N ALA A 12 -22.86 23.93 3.67
CA ALA A 12 -21.50 23.91 4.22
C ALA A 12 -20.94 22.48 4.35
N LYS A 13 -21.75 21.49 4.73
CA LYS A 13 -21.36 20.08 4.76
C LYS A 13 -21.08 19.52 3.36
N GLN A 14 -21.90 19.86 2.36
CA GLN A 14 -21.66 19.45 0.97
C GLN A 14 -20.40 20.10 0.40
N ALA A 15 -20.18 21.39 0.64
CA ALA A 15 -18.95 22.07 0.22
C ALA A 15 -17.72 21.47 0.91
N PHE A 16 -17.85 21.10 2.20
CA PHE A 16 -16.81 20.39 2.93
C PHE A 16 -16.54 19.01 2.35
N GLN A 17 -17.59 18.23 2.03
CA GLN A 17 -17.47 16.92 1.38
C GLN A 17 -16.82 17.01 -0.01
N ALA A 18 -17.15 18.03 -0.80
CA ALA A 18 -16.55 18.27 -2.11
C ALA A 18 -15.05 18.60 -2.03
N LEU A 19 -14.55 19.15 -0.92
CA LEU A 19 -13.10 19.32 -0.69
C LEU A 19 -12.35 17.98 -0.57
N PHE A 20 -13.06 16.88 -0.27
CA PHE A 20 -12.48 15.53 -0.20
C PHE A 20 -12.54 14.77 -1.53
N GLU A 21 -13.17 15.33 -2.57
CA GLU A 21 -13.25 14.75 -3.92
C GLU A 21 -12.12 15.27 -4.86
N ILE A 22 -11.10 15.95 -4.33
CA ILE A 22 -10.03 16.58 -5.13
C ILE A 22 -8.94 15.56 -5.50
N ASP A 23 -8.44 15.65 -6.74
CA ASP A 23 -7.24 14.93 -7.20
C ASP A 23 -5.99 15.37 -6.42
N PHE A 24 -5.63 14.53 -5.46
CA PHE A 24 -4.49 14.68 -4.57
C PHE A 24 -3.14 14.74 -5.35
N THR A 25 -2.41 15.86 -5.29
CA THR A 25 -1.04 16.05 -5.85
C THR A 25 0.09 15.90 -4.81
N VAL A 26 1.22 15.29 -5.18
CA VAL A 26 2.60 15.22 -4.58
C VAL A 26 2.83 15.63 -3.08
N ASP A 27 2.27 16.73 -2.56
CA ASP A 27 2.34 17.19 -1.16
C ASP A 27 1.17 16.68 -0.27
N ASN A 28 0.63 15.52 -0.61
CA ASN A 28 -0.63 15.01 -0.10
C ASN A 28 -0.65 14.63 1.38
N PHE A 29 0.50 14.31 2.00
CA PHE A 29 0.51 13.94 3.41
C PHE A 29 0.18 15.14 4.32
N THR A 30 0.88 16.27 4.11
CA THR A 30 0.63 17.49 4.89
C THR A 30 -0.80 17.98 4.66
N TYR A 31 -1.34 17.75 3.46
CA TYR A 31 -2.74 18.04 3.15
C TYR A 31 -3.72 17.12 3.91
N LEU A 32 -3.45 15.82 4.05
CA LEU A 32 -4.25 14.91 4.89
C LEU A 32 -4.27 15.36 6.36
N GLU A 33 -3.12 15.77 6.91
CA GLU A 33 -3.03 16.33 8.27
C GLU A 33 -3.84 17.62 8.41
N PHE A 34 -3.77 18.50 7.41
CA PHE A 34 -4.55 19.74 7.37
C PHE A 34 -6.06 19.48 7.37
N LEU A 35 -6.54 18.54 6.56
CA LEU A 35 -7.95 18.16 6.49
C LEU A 35 -8.46 17.59 7.82
N LEU A 36 -7.66 16.77 8.50
CA LEU A 36 -7.99 16.28 9.85
C LEU A 36 -8.02 17.41 10.88
N SER A 37 -7.07 18.35 10.81
CA SER A 37 -7.07 19.54 11.67
C SER A 37 -8.29 20.43 11.45
N LEU A 38 -8.80 20.54 10.22
CA LEU A 38 -10.05 21.25 9.93
C LEU A 38 -11.26 20.55 10.56
N CYS A 39 -11.34 19.22 10.48
CA CYS A 39 -12.40 18.44 11.14
C CYS A 39 -12.42 18.70 12.65
N ASP A 40 -11.24 18.66 13.28
CA ASP A 40 -11.06 18.91 14.72
C ASP A 40 -11.50 20.33 15.11
N LYS A 41 -11.01 21.36 14.39
CA LYS A 41 -11.39 22.77 14.61
C LYS A 41 -12.87 23.05 14.38
N ALA A 42 -13.51 22.33 13.47
CA ALA A 42 -14.94 22.44 13.19
C ALA A 42 -15.79 21.62 14.17
N HIS A 43 -15.18 20.81 15.05
CA HIS A 43 -15.86 19.83 15.90
C HIS A 43 -16.74 18.86 15.12
N VAL A 44 -16.33 18.50 13.91
CA VAL A 44 -17.02 17.55 13.02
C VAL A 44 -16.21 16.25 12.97
N PRO A 45 -16.86 15.07 13.08
CA PRO A 45 -16.15 13.81 12.93
C PRO A 45 -15.53 13.71 11.52
N PRO A 46 -14.23 13.39 11.40
CA PRO A 46 -13.61 13.23 10.10
C PRO A 46 -14.20 12.02 9.36
N PRO A 47 -14.22 12.03 8.02
CA PRO A 47 -14.58 10.87 7.22
C PRO A 47 -13.72 9.64 7.57
N ALA A 48 -14.32 8.45 7.60
CA ALA A 48 -13.63 7.21 7.99
C ALA A 48 -12.44 6.87 7.06
N ASN A 49 -12.60 7.11 5.76
CA ASN A 49 -11.54 6.97 4.76
C ASN A 49 -10.36 7.92 5.04
N LEU A 50 -10.63 9.17 5.45
CA LEU A 50 -9.59 10.13 5.77
C LEU A 50 -8.73 9.69 6.97
N GLN A 51 -9.37 9.14 8.01
CA GLN A 51 -8.65 8.58 9.16
C GLN A 51 -7.80 7.36 8.76
N GLN A 52 -8.36 6.45 7.96
CA GLN A 52 -7.63 5.28 7.48
C GLN A 52 -6.43 5.67 6.61
N TRP A 53 -6.61 6.63 5.70
CA TRP A 53 -5.55 7.15 4.86
C TRP A 53 -4.43 7.76 5.68
N HIS A 54 -4.74 8.59 6.67
CA HIS A 54 -3.74 9.20 7.54
C HIS A 54 -2.91 8.16 8.32
N GLU A 55 -3.55 7.14 8.90
CA GLU A 55 -2.82 6.10 9.64
C GLU A 55 -1.91 5.26 8.74
N VAL A 56 -2.39 4.90 7.55
CA VAL A 56 -1.55 4.18 6.58
C VAL A 56 -0.41 5.07 6.07
N ALA A 57 -0.69 6.33 5.78
CA ALA A 57 0.29 7.28 5.30
C ALA A 57 1.41 7.53 6.33
N LYS A 58 1.11 7.51 7.64
CA LYS A 58 2.13 7.58 8.68
C LYS A 58 3.12 6.43 8.59
N GLY A 59 2.59 5.20 8.45
CA GLY A 59 3.42 4.01 8.25
C GLY A 59 4.26 4.08 6.97
N VAL A 60 3.72 4.67 5.90
CA VAL A 60 4.48 4.94 4.67
C VAL A 60 5.61 5.93 4.92
N ARG A 61 5.38 7.02 5.67
CA ARG A 61 6.40 7.99 6.01
C ARG A 61 7.50 7.40 6.90
N GLU A 62 7.13 6.57 7.88
CA GLU A 62 8.09 5.83 8.71
C GLU A 62 8.95 4.89 7.87
N ALA A 63 8.32 4.15 6.95
CA ALA A 63 9.03 3.31 6.00
C ALA A 63 9.96 4.16 5.10
N ALA A 64 9.51 5.30 4.58
CA ALA A 64 10.35 6.19 3.77
C ALA A 64 11.58 6.71 4.54
N GLY A 65 11.48 6.91 5.85
CA GLY A 65 12.59 7.28 6.73
C GLY A 65 13.53 6.14 7.10
N THR A 66 13.18 4.88 6.81
CA THR A 66 13.97 3.71 7.19
C THR A 66 15.13 3.47 6.23
N ASP A 67 16.33 3.29 6.78
CA ASP A 67 17.52 2.92 6.02
C ASP A 67 17.37 1.50 5.44
N VAL A 68 17.66 1.34 4.15
CA VAL A 68 17.56 0.06 3.41
C VAL A 68 18.47 -1.02 4.02
N SER A 69 19.56 -0.64 4.69
CA SER A 69 20.46 -1.57 5.38
C SER A 69 19.92 -2.09 6.72
N SER A 70 18.80 -1.54 7.20
CA SER A 70 18.18 -1.98 8.46
C SER A 70 17.61 -3.38 8.32
N ASN A 71 17.79 -4.21 9.35
CA ASN A 71 17.18 -5.53 9.38
C ASN A 71 15.65 -5.41 9.30
N GLY A 72 15.02 -6.07 8.33
CA GLY A 72 13.58 -6.01 8.09
C GLY A 72 13.10 -4.83 7.25
N ALA A 73 13.98 -3.98 6.72
CA ALA A 73 13.60 -2.82 5.90
C ALA A 73 12.75 -3.22 4.68
N CYS A 74 13.14 -4.29 3.97
CA CYS A 74 12.39 -4.79 2.81
C CYS A 74 10.96 -5.21 3.17
N GLN A 75 10.79 -5.91 4.30
CA GLN A 75 9.47 -6.28 4.80
C GLN A 75 8.61 -5.05 5.12
N MET A 76 9.21 -4.03 5.75
CA MET A 76 8.53 -2.77 6.04
C MET A 76 8.07 -2.05 4.76
N PHE A 77 8.92 -2.01 3.73
CA PHE A 77 8.54 -1.40 2.45
C PHE A 77 7.39 -2.15 1.78
N HIS A 78 7.46 -3.48 1.70
CA HIS A 78 6.38 -4.30 1.13
C HIS A 78 5.07 -4.15 1.88
N GLU A 79 5.11 -4.15 3.21
CA GLU A 79 3.92 -3.99 4.03
C GLU A 79 3.30 -2.60 3.89
N ALA A 80 4.12 -1.55 3.81
CA ALA A 80 3.65 -0.19 3.60
C ALA A 80 2.98 -0.02 2.23
N VAL A 81 3.53 -0.62 1.16
CA VAL A 81 2.89 -0.58 -0.16
C VAL A 81 1.59 -1.38 -0.17
N ARG A 82 1.58 -2.57 0.44
CA ARG A 82 0.37 -3.40 0.53
C ARG A 82 -0.75 -2.67 1.26
N ARG A 83 -0.49 -2.15 2.46
CA ARG A 83 -1.48 -1.40 3.24
C ARG A 83 -1.99 -0.16 2.50
N SER A 84 -1.11 0.55 1.80
CA SER A 84 -1.49 1.69 0.95
C SER A 84 -2.45 1.28 -0.17
N THR A 85 -2.20 0.12 -0.78
CA THR A 85 -3.07 -0.42 -1.84
C THR A 85 -4.41 -0.86 -1.28
N ASP A 86 -4.43 -1.55 -0.13
CA ASP A 86 -5.64 -2.07 0.52
C ASP A 86 -6.64 -0.96 0.88
N VAL A 87 -6.14 0.23 1.27
CA VAL A 87 -7.00 1.38 1.63
C VAL A 87 -7.23 2.36 0.46
N GLY A 88 -6.67 2.09 -0.72
CA GLY A 88 -6.71 3.00 -1.85
C GLY A 88 -6.08 4.37 -1.54
N LEU A 89 -4.94 4.37 -0.82
CA LEU A 89 -4.27 5.60 -0.43
C LEU A 89 -3.90 6.42 -1.69
N PRO A 90 -4.26 7.71 -1.73
CA PRO A 90 -3.84 8.59 -2.82
C PRO A 90 -2.31 8.60 -2.98
N ALA A 91 -1.84 8.89 -4.20
CA ALA A 91 -0.41 8.91 -4.48
C ALA A 91 0.28 10.05 -3.70
N ILE A 92 0.99 9.70 -2.62
CA ILE A 92 1.83 10.64 -1.86
C ILE A 92 3.30 10.42 -2.23
N SER A 93 4.14 11.46 -2.12
CA SER A 93 5.57 11.38 -2.48
C SER A 93 6.29 10.25 -1.74
N GLU A 94 6.03 10.11 -0.45
CA GLU A 94 6.63 9.06 0.38
C GLU A 94 6.23 7.65 -0.10
N LEU A 95 5.01 7.48 -0.63
CA LEU A 95 4.57 6.21 -1.18
C LEU A 95 5.30 5.87 -2.47
N LEU A 96 5.61 6.87 -3.31
CA LEU A 96 6.40 6.64 -4.53
C LEU A 96 7.83 6.21 -4.18
N GLU A 97 8.45 6.84 -3.19
CA GLU A 97 9.78 6.45 -2.70
C GLU A 97 9.78 5.04 -2.11
N VAL A 98 8.81 4.73 -1.24
CA VAL A 98 8.68 3.40 -0.63
C VAL A 98 8.39 2.34 -1.68
N LYS A 99 7.58 2.64 -2.70
CA LYS A 99 7.38 1.75 -3.86
C LYS A 99 8.69 1.47 -4.57
N ALA A 100 9.50 2.49 -4.88
CA ALA A 100 10.79 2.29 -5.55
C ALA A 100 11.74 1.41 -4.72
N ARG A 101 11.78 1.60 -3.38
CA ARG A 101 12.59 0.76 -2.48
C ARG A 101 12.06 -0.66 -2.37
N ALA A 102 10.74 -0.83 -2.27
CA ALA A 102 10.09 -2.13 -2.29
C ALA A 102 10.38 -2.88 -3.60
N GLN A 103 10.36 -2.20 -4.75
CA GLN A 103 10.73 -2.79 -6.04
C GLN A 103 12.17 -3.26 -6.08
N ALA A 104 13.11 -2.48 -5.52
CA ALA A 104 14.51 -2.88 -5.41
C ALA A 104 14.68 -4.13 -4.53
N CYS A 105 14.03 -4.17 -3.36
CA CYS A 105 14.01 -5.34 -2.48
C CYS A 105 13.45 -6.58 -3.18
N ALA A 106 12.28 -6.46 -3.80
CA ALA A 106 11.66 -7.57 -4.53
C ALA A 106 12.56 -8.10 -5.66
N SER A 107 13.25 -7.22 -6.38
CA SER A 107 14.15 -7.64 -7.47
C SER A 107 15.34 -8.44 -6.95
N THR A 108 15.93 -8.02 -5.82
CA THR A 108 16.99 -8.76 -5.14
C THR A 108 16.48 -10.08 -4.59
N GLU A 109 15.35 -10.09 -3.88
CA GLU A 109 14.74 -11.29 -3.30
C GLU A 109 14.38 -12.33 -4.37
N VAL A 110 13.87 -11.91 -5.54
CA VAL A 110 13.63 -12.81 -6.68
C VAL A 110 14.93 -13.39 -7.22
N SER A 111 16.02 -12.61 -7.25
CA SER A 111 17.32 -13.05 -7.75
C SER A 111 18.04 -14.01 -6.80
N GLU A 112 17.83 -13.86 -5.49
CA GLU A 112 18.49 -14.66 -4.44
C GLU A 112 17.66 -15.85 -3.97
N ALA A 113 16.39 -15.96 -4.38
CA ALA A 113 15.50 -17.04 -3.95
C ALA A 113 16.05 -18.42 -4.32
N VAL A 114 16.28 -19.26 -3.30
CA VAL A 114 16.80 -20.64 -3.47
C VAL A 114 15.66 -21.66 -3.38
N GLN A 115 14.53 -21.28 -2.77
CA GLN A 115 13.35 -22.11 -2.64
C GLN A 115 12.15 -21.58 -3.42
N VAL A 116 11.30 -22.49 -3.91
CA VAL A 116 10.07 -22.14 -4.67
C VAL A 116 9.11 -21.29 -3.83
N SER A 117 8.99 -21.56 -2.53
CA SER A 117 8.17 -20.77 -1.60
C SER A 117 8.70 -19.33 -1.42
N GLU A 118 10.02 -19.18 -1.31
CA GLU A 118 10.68 -17.86 -1.24
C GLU A 118 10.47 -17.08 -2.54
N LEU A 119 10.62 -17.76 -3.69
CA LEU A 119 10.41 -17.17 -5.01
C LEU A 119 8.95 -16.72 -5.21
N LEU A 120 7.97 -17.53 -4.81
CA LEU A 120 6.56 -17.16 -4.89
C LEU A 120 6.22 -15.97 -3.99
N ARG A 121 6.81 -15.89 -2.79
CA ARG A 121 6.67 -14.74 -1.90
C ARG A 121 7.25 -13.49 -2.55
N ALA A 122 8.49 -13.56 -3.02
CA ALA A 122 9.18 -12.44 -3.66
C ALA A 122 8.43 -11.92 -4.91
N LEU A 123 7.84 -12.81 -5.71
CA LEU A 123 7.00 -12.43 -6.86
C LEU A 123 5.68 -11.75 -6.45
N SER A 124 5.05 -12.22 -5.37
CA SER A 124 3.85 -11.56 -4.82
C SER A 124 4.19 -10.16 -4.32
N ASP A 125 5.32 -10.02 -3.62
CA ASP A 125 5.82 -8.75 -3.10
C ASP A 125 6.21 -7.79 -4.24
N ALA A 126 6.83 -8.30 -5.32
CA ALA A 126 7.13 -7.55 -6.54
C ALA A 126 5.86 -6.99 -7.19
N ARG A 127 4.83 -7.82 -7.32
CA ARG A 127 3.53 -7.42 -7.89
C ARG A 127 2.85 -6.34 -7.05
N ALA A 128 2.79 -6.52 -5.74
CA ALA A 128 2.21 -5.52 -4.83
C ALA A 128 2.97 -4.18 -4.91
N SER A 129 4.28 -4.24 -5.14
CA SER A 129 5.16 -3.08 -5.28
C SER A 129 5.08 -2.40 -6.65
N GLY A 130 4.29 -2.93 -7.57
CA GLY A 130 4.12 -2.38 -8.91
C GLY A 130 5.30 -2.63 -9.85
N VAL A 131 6.12 -3.66 -9.59
CA VAL A 131 7.11 -4.12 -10.57
C VAL A 131 6.35 -4.60 -11.82
N ASP A 132 6.84 -4.20 -13.00
CA ASP A 132 6.25 -4.64 -14.26
C ASP A 132 6.40 -6.17 -14.40
N MET A 133 5.28 -6.87 -14.25
CA MET A 133 5.23 -8.33 -14.31
C MET A 133 5.56 -8.86 -15.71
N THR A 134 5.56 -8.04 -16.76
CA THR A 134 6.02 -8.49 -18.08
C THR A 134 7.50 -8.85 -18.10
N ALA A 135 8.33 -8.17 -17.28
CA ALA A 135 9.73 -8.50 -17.09
C ALA A 135 9.94 -9.76 -16.23
N LEU A 136 8.96 -10.11 -15.38
CA LEU A 136 9.01 -11.24 -14.44
C LEU A 136 8.14 -12.44 -14.84
N ALA A 137 7.40 -12.35 -15.94
CA ALA A 137 6.39 -13.35 -16.34
C ALA A 137 6.97 -14.75 -16.56
N SER A 138 8.18 -14.83 -17.13
CA SER A 138 8.87 -16.11 -17.32
C SER A 138 9.27 -16.75 -15.99
N VAL A 139 9.73 -15.94 -15.02
CA VAL A 139 10.14 -16.40 -13.69
C VAL A 139 8.92 -16.85 -12.89
N GLU A 140 7.82 -16.09 -12.98
CA GLU A 140 6.55 -16.44 -12.34
C GLU A 140 5.95 -17.73 -12.90
N SER A 141 5.94 -17.89 -14.22
CA SER A 141 5.44 -19.11 -14.85
C SER A 141 6.25 -20.33 -14.42
N GLN A 142 7.58 -20.23 -14.38
CA GLN A 142 8.45 -21.33 -13.95
C GLN A 142 8.25 -21.66 -12.47
N ALA A 143 8.17 -20.65 -11.60
CA ALA A 143 7.91 -20.84 -10.17
C ALA A 143 6.57 -21.56 -9.92
N ARG A 144 5.52 -21.17 -10.64
CA ARG A 144 4.19 -21.80 -10.55
C ARG A 144 4.20 -23.25 -11.03
N THR A 145 4.88 -23.55 -12.13
CA THR A 145 5.01 -24.92 -12.65
C THR A 145 5.76 -25.81 -11.64
N LEU A 146 6.89 -25.35 -11.13
CA LEU A 146 7.66 -26.07 -10.10
C LEU A 146 6.87 -26.29 -8.81
N ALA A 147 6.07 -25.30 -8.39
CA ALA A 147 5.18 -25.44 -7.24
C ALA A 147 4.10 -26.51 -7.49
N ALA A 148 3.45 -26.48 -8.66
CA ALA A 148 2.42 -27.45 -9.03
C ALA A 148 2.98 -28.88 -9.13
N GLU A 149 4.19 -29.06 -9.66
CA GLU A 149 4.86 -30.36 -9.72
C GLU A 149 5.19 -30.92 -8.33
N LYS A 150 5.71 -30.09 -7.42
CA LYS A 150 5.97 -30.49 -6.03
C LYS A 150 4.68 -30.89 -5.31
N LEU A 151 3.62 -30.11 -5.49
CA LEU A 151 2.32 -30.37 -4.87
C LEU A 151 1.72 -31.67 -5.41
N SER A 152 1.78 -31.89 -6.72
CA SER A 152 1.32 -33.12 -7.37
C SER A 152 2.10 -34.35 -6.90
N ARG A 153 3.43 -34.24 -6.77
CA ARG A 153 4.28 -35.32 -6.26
C ARG A 153 4.00 -35.63 -4.79
N SER A 154 3.78 -34.60 -3.96
CA SER A 154 3.41 -34.76 -2.55
C SER A 154 2.05 -35.43 -2.39
N LEU A 155 1.07 -35.06 -3.23
CA LEU A 155 -0.27 -35.67 -3.23
C LEU A 155 -0.23 -37.14 -3.69
N THR A 156 0.61 -37.43 -4.68
CA THR A 156 0.80 -38.80 -5.19
C THR A 156 1.41 -39.70 -4.12
N LEU A 157 2.42 -39.20 -3.40
CA LEU A 157 3.04 -39.93 -2.28
C LEU A 157 2.03 -40.24 -1.17
N GLN A 158 1.18 -39.28 -0.80
CA GLN A 158 0.11 -39.47 0.20
C GLN A 158 -1.01 -40.42 -0.22
N LEU A 159 -1.16 -40.70 -1.53
CA LEU A 159 -2.14 -41.64 -2.06
C LEU A 159 -1.59 -43.07 -2.21
N THR A 160 -0.27 -43.24 -2.09
CA THR A 160 0.41 -44.54 -2.16
C THR A 160 0.82 -45.10 -0.79
N ASP A 161 0.65 -44.34 0.29
CA ASP A 161 0.73 -44.79 1.69
C ASP A 161 -0.66 -45.09 2.25
#